data_AF-A0A5N8URU2-F1
#
_entry.id   AF-A0A5N8URU2-F1
#
_cell.length_a   1.000
_cell.length_b   1.000
_cell.length_c   1.000
_cell.angle_alpha   90.00
_cell.angle_beta   90.00
_cell.angle_gamma   90.00
#
_symmetry.space_group_name_H-M   'P 1'
#
loop_
_entity.id
_entity.type
_entity.pdbx_description
1 polymer ?
#
loop_
_entity_poly.entity_id
_entity_poly.type
_entity_poly.pdbx_seq_one_letter_code
_entity_poly.pdbx_strand_id
1 'polypeptide(L)'
;MARNKVIQVACAPELYSNVVDYKKSKNLTSDAEAMRELTLFALRLLAHSDNDDGLSTRELMETILTYVVKNQYTSSLVHYQTFNERGVDLNKASAKHKEVIEKAEYKISQILNGDK
;
A
#
# COMPACT_ATOMS: atom_id res chain seq x y z
N MET A 1 30.01 20.20 16.49
CA MET A 1 28.89 19.35 16.01
C MET A 1 28.84 18.12 16.92
N ALA A 2 27.74 17.92 17.65
CA ALA A 2 27.63 16.76 18.54
C ALA A 2 27.64 15.47 17.71
N ARG A 3 28.52 14.51 18.03
CA ARG A 3 28.50 13.18 17.40
C ARG A 3 27.16 12.52 17.69
N ASN A 4 26.55 11.90 16.67
CA ASN A 4 25.40 11.03 16.87
C ASN A 4 25.72 9.94 17.89
N LYS A 5 24.75 9.60 18.74
CA LYS A 5 24.90 8.54 19.73
C LYS A 5 25.04 7.20 19.01
N VAL A 6 25.99 6.38 19.46
CA VAL A 6 26.26 5.05 18.91
C VAL A 6 25.66 4.03 19.87
N ILE A 7 24.85 3.12 19.34
CA ILE A 7 24.32 1.97 20.06
C ILE A 7 25.13 0.75 19.58
N GLN A 8 25.76 0.04 20.51
CA GLN A 8 26.52 -1.18 20.22
C GLN A 8 25.89 -2.36 20.96
N VAL A 9 25.55 -3.40 20.23
CA VAL A 9 24.95 -4.63 20.76
C VAL A 9 25.65 -5.82 20.11
N ALA A 10 25.87 -6.89 20.86
CA ALA A 10 26.40 -8.14 20.31
C ALA A 10 25.43 -8.67 19.23
N CYS A 11 25.95 -8.89 18.02
CA CYS A 11 25.13 -9.35 16.90
C CYS A 11 25.19 -10.88 16.81
N ALA A 12 24.02 -11.53 16.84
CA ALA A 12 23.94 -12.96 16.58
C ALA A 12 24.40 -13.26 15.15
N PRO A 13 25.07 -14.40 14.89
CA PRO A 13 25.58 -14.73 13.55
C PRO A 13 24.51 -14.69 12.45
N GLU A 14 23.30 -15.18 12.75
CA GLU A 14 22.16 -15.16 11.82
C GLU A 14 21.71 -13.74 11.48
N LEU A 15 21.61 -12.86 12.49
CA LEU A 15 21.26 -11.46 12.27
C LEU A 15 22.30 -10.78 11.39
N TYR A 16 23.58 -11.03 11.63
CA TYR A 16 24.65 -10.46 10.81
C TYR A 16 24.57 -10.94 9.35
N SER A 17 24.31 -12.23 9.11
CA SER A 17 24.11 -12.75 7.76
C SER A 17 22.96 -12.04 7.05
N ASN A 18 21.80 -11.91 7.71
CA ASN A 18 20.63 -11.24 7.16
C ASN A 18 20.90 -9.77 6.80
N VAL A 19 21.69 -9.06 7.62
CA VAL A 19 22.09 -7.68 7.36
C VAL A 19 22.97 -7.58 6.12
N VAL A 20 23.93 -8.49 5.98
CA VAL A 20 24.82 -8.53 4.81
C VAL A 20 24.03 -8.82 3.53
N ASP A 21 23.08 -9.75 3.58
CA ASP A 21 22.24 -10.10 2.43
C ASP A 21 21.30 -8.95 2.06
N TYR A 22 20.68 -8.31 3.06
CA TYR A 22 19.86 -7.11 2.85
C TYR A 22 20.68 -5.97 2.22
N LYS A 23 21.87 -5.69 2.77
CA LYS A 23 22.80 -4.68 2.23
C LYS A 23 23.10 -4.92 0.76
N LYS A 24 23.43 -6.17 0.38
CA LYS A 24 23.69 -6.55 -1.01
C LYS A 24 22.46 -6.36 -1.88
N SER A 25 21.28 -6.81 -1.42
CA SER A 25 20.03 -6.70 -2.19
C SER A 25 19.62 -5.25 -2.48
N LYS A 26 19.97 -4.32 -1.58
CA LYS A 26 19.63 -2.89 -1.67
C LYS A 26 20.79 -2.02 -2.14
N ASN A 27 21.94 -2.60 -2.48
CA ASN A 27 23.16 -1.88 -2.87
C ASN A 27 23.56 -0.78 -1.86
N LEU A 28 23.44 -1.06 -0.56
CA LEU A 28 23.75 -0.09 0.50
C LEU A 28 25.25 -0.05 0.80
N THR A 29 25.72 1.10 1.29
CA THR A 29 27.15 1.39 1.42
C THR A 29 27.78 0.81 2.69
N SER A 30 26.99 0.55 3.73
CA SER A 30 27.50 0.07 5.02
C SER A 30 26.50 -0.81 5.76
N ASP A 31 27.02 -1.68 6.64
CA ASP A 31 26.18 -2.50 7.52
C ASP A 31 25.39 -1.63 8.51
N ALA A 32 25.94 -0.47 8.89
CA ALA A 32 25.26 0.50 9.75
C ALA A 32 24.04 1.14 9.06
N GLU A 33 24.13 1.37 7.75
CA GLU A 33 23.01 1.88 6.94
C GLU A 33 21.92 0.81 6.80
N ALA A 34 22.31 -0.42 6.45
CA ALA A 34 21.39 -1.56 6.40
C ALA A 34 20.68 -1.79 7.75
N MET A 35 21.42 -1.80 8.86
CA MET A 35 20.84 -1.93 10.19
C MET A 35 19.90 -0.78 10.54
N ARG A 36 20.20 0.45 10.13
CA ARG A 36 19.33 1.60 10.40
C ARG A 36 17.99 1.44 9.69
N GLU A 37 17.99 1.06 8.41
CA GLU A 37 16.76 0.82 7.66
C GLU A 37 15.93 -0.31 8.27
N LEU A 38 16.56 -1.46 8.53
CA LEU A 38 15.90 -2.63 9.10
C LEU A 38 15.33 -2.35 10.49
N THR A 39 16.08 -1.66 11.34
CA THR A 39 15.64 -1.32 12.70
C THR A 39 14.49 -0.33 12.67
N LEU A 40 14.54 0.70 11.81
CA LEU A 40 13.44 1.65 11.66
C LEU A 40 12.18 0.98 11.12
N PHE A 41 12.33 0.04 10.18
CA PHE A 41 11.22 -0.76 9.67
C PHE A 41 10.58 -1.62 10.77
N ALA A 42 11.40 -2.34 11.54
CA ALA A 42 10.93 -3.15 12.66
C ALA A 42 10.24 -2.30 13.74
N LEU A 43 10.79 -1.14 14.11
CA LEU A 43 10.17 -0.23 15.07
C LEU A 43 8.82 0.31 14.58
N ARG A 44 8.66 0.55 13.27
CA ARG A 44 7.36 0.90 12.70
C ARG A 44 6.38 -0.26 12.85
N LEU A 45 6.78 -1.48 12.53
CA LEU A 45 5.92 -2.66 12.71
C LEU A 45 5.48 -2.81 14.16
N LEU A 46 6.41 -2.70 15.11
CA LEU A 46 6.12 -2.82 16.54
C LEU A 46 5.21 -1.69 17.04
N ALA A 47 5.40 -0.46 16.56
CA ALA A 47 4.52 0.66 16.90
C ALA A 47 3.08 0.45 16.38
N HIS A 48 2.89 -0.33 15.31
CA HIS A 48 1.58 -0.67 14.77
C HIS A 48 1.00 -1.95 15.37
N SER A 49 1.82 -2.83 15.98
CA SER A 49 1.34 -4.09 16.58
C SER A 49 0.80 -3.94 18.00
N ASP A 50 1.30 -2.97 18.76
CA ASP A 50 1.06 -2.92 20.21
C ASP A 50 -0.18 -2.10 20.62
N ASN A 51 -0.86 -1.42 19.68
CA ASN A 51 -1.98 -0.51 20.01
C ASN A 51 -3.25 -0.66 19.17
N ASP A 52 -3.29 -1.53 18.16
CA ASP A 52 -4.49 -1.69 17.34
C ASP A 52 -4.82 -3.17 17.15
N ASP A 53 -5.98 -3.59 17.66
CA ASP A 53 -6.77 -4.73 17.14
C ASP A 53 -7.23 -4.51 15.68
N GLY A 54 -6.55 -3.61 14.95
CA GLY A 54 -6.84 -3.23 13.57
C GLY A 54 -6.18 -4.21 12.60
N LEU A 55 -6.87 -4.48 11.49
CA LEU A 55 -6.30 -5.28 10.39
C LEU A 55 -4.93 -4.71 10.01
N SER A 56 -3.93 -5.60 9.91
CA SER A 56 -2.64 -5.23 9.34
C SER A 56 -2.82 -4.67 7.93
N THR A 57 -1.88 -3.84 7.45
CA THR A 57 -1.93 -3.29 6.08
C THR A 57 -2.13 -4.37 5.02
N ARG A 58 -1.58 -5.57 5.25
CA ARG A 58 -1.78 -6.73 4.39
C ARG A 58 -3.23 -7.19 4.40
N GLU A 59 -3.79 -7.45 5.58
CA GLU A 59 -5.17 -7.94 5.71
C GLU A 59 -6.18 -6.89 5.23
N LEU A 60 -5.88 -5.59 5.41
CA LEU A 60 -6.65 -4.50 4.83
C LEU A 60 -6.63 -4.55 3.29
N MET A 61 -5.46 -4.70 2.67
CA MET A 61 -5.34 -4.82 1.22
C MET A 61 -6.05 -6.08 0.67
N GLU A 62 -5.93 -7.21 1.36
CA GLU A 62 -6.64 -8.46 1.01
C GLU A 62 -8.17 -8.29 1.11
N THR A 63 -8.64 -7.57 2.13
CA THR A 63 -10.06 -7.24 2.30
C THR A 63 -10.56 -6.32 1.19
N ILE A 64 -9.82 -5.25 0.88
CA ILE A 64 -10.15 -4.33 -0.23
C ILE A 64 -10.22 -5.09 -1.55
N LEU A 65 -9.22 -5.93 -1.85
CA LEU A 65 -9.20 -6.75 -3.07
C LEU A 65 -10.45 -7.64 -3.16
N THR A 66 -10.81 -8.30 -2.05
CA THR A 66 -12.00 -9.15 -1.99
C THR A 66 -13.28 -8.37 -2.31
N TYR A 67 -13.44 -7.16 -1.76
CA TYR A 67 -14.59 -6.31 -2.06
C TYR A 67 -14.61 -5.81 -3.50
N VAL A 68 -13.46 -5.41 -4.06
CA VAL A 68 -13.36 -4.97 -5.45
C VAL A 68 -13.77 -6.08 -6.41
N VAL A 69 -13.26 -7.29 -6.20
CA VAL A 69 -13.62 -8.46 -7.02
C VAL A 69 -15.13 -8.75 -6.91
N LYS A 70 -15.69 -8.79 -5.70
CA LYS A 70 -17.14 -8.99 -5.47
C LYS A 70 -17.98 -7.91 -6.17
N ASN A 71 -17.57 -6.65 -6.10
CA ASN A 71 -18.27 -5.54 -6.75
C ASN A 71 -18.24 -5.68 -8.27
N GLN A 72 -17.10 -6.07 -8.84
CA GLN A 72 -16.99 -6.29 -10.28
C GLN A 72 -17.91 -7.43 -10.76
N TYR A 73 -17.93 -8.57 -10.05
CA TYR A 73 -18.86 -9.66 -10.36
C TYR A 73 -20.32 -9.22 -10.28
N THR A 74 -20.68 -8.50 -9.22
CA THR A 74 -22.05 -7.99 -9.02
C THR A 74 -22.43 -7.01 -10.13
N SER A 75 -21.56 -6.08 -10.48
CA SER A 75 -21.79 -5.12 -11.57
C SER A 75 -21.98 -5.81 -12.92
N SER A 76 -21.17 -6.83 -13.22
CA SER A 76 -21.32 -7.63 -14.44
C SER A 76 -22.65 -8.40 -14.46
N LEU A 77 -23.03 -9.01 -13.35
CA LEU A 77 -24.31 -9.73 -13.24
C LEU A 77 -25.50 -8.78 -13.46
N VAL A 78 -25.49 -7.61 -12.82
CA VAL A 78 -26.51 -6.57 -13.02
C VAL A 78 -26.55 -6.12 -14.48
N HIS A 79 -25.39 -5.90 -15.10
CA HIS A 79 -25.32 -5.56 -16.52
C HIS A 79 -26.00 -6.63 -17.38
N TYR A 80 -25.66 -7.91 -17.23
CA TYR A 80 -26.29 -8.98 -18.02
C TYR A 80 -27.79 -9.12 -17.79
N GLN A 81 -28.28 -8.81 -16.58
CA GLN A 81 -29.70 -8.91 -16.25
C GLN A 81 -30.53 -7.70 -16.69
N THR A 82 -29.92 -6.51 -16.78
CA THR A 82 -30.64 -5.24 -16.98
C THR A 82 -30.29 -4.53 -18.28
N PHE A 83 -29.28 -5.01 -19.03
CA PHE A 83 -28.83 -4.34 -20.24
C PHE A 83 -29.94 -4.30 -21.30
N ASN A 84 -30.25 -3.08 -21.74
CA ASN A 84 -31.20 -2.82 -22.80
C ASN A 84 -30.52 -1.97 -23.86
N GLU A 85 -30.14 -2.61 -24.96
CA GLU A 85 -29.43 -1.99 -26.09
C GLU A 85 -30.16 -0.77 -26.67
N ARG A 86 -31.50 -0.76 -26.64
CA ARG A 86 -32.31 0.34 -27.20
C ARG A 86 -32.37 1.59 -26.32
N GLY A 87 -31.95 1.50 -25.05
CA GLY A 87 -32.01 2.58 -24.07
C GLY A 87 -30.66 3.27 -23.81
N VAL A 88 -29.58 2.81 -24.43
CA VAL A 88 -28.22 3.25 -24.11
C VAL A 88 -27.62 4.05 -25.27
N ASP A 89 -27.43 5.35 -25.04
CA ASP A 89 -26.57 6.18 -25.88
C ASP A 89 -25.10 5.96 -25.48
N LEU A 90 -24.37 5.19 -26.30
CA LEU A 90 -22.99 4.80 -26.06
C LEU A 90 -22.04 6.00 -26.00
N ASN A 91 -22.29 7.07 -26.76
CA ASN A 91 -21.46 8.27 -26.75
C ASN A 91 -21.62 9.01 -25.42
N LYS A 92 -22.87 9.16 -24.95
CA LYS A 92 -23.17 9.77 -23.66
C LYS A 92 -22.66 8.92 -22.49
N ALA A 93 -22.76 7.59 -22.59
CA ALA A 93 -22.25 6.67 -21.57
C ALA A 93 -20.73 6.73 -21.46
N SER A 94 -20.01 6.75 -22.58
CA SER A 94 -18.55 6.87 -22.61
C SER A 94 -18.07 8.20 -22.02
N ALA A 95 -18.71 9.32 -22.40
CA ALA A 95 -18.39 10.63 -21.83
C ALA A 95 -18.61 10.69 -20.31
N LYS A 96 -19.72 10.13 -19.82
CA LYS A 96 -20.02 10.06 -18.39
C LYS A 96 -19.06 9.15 -17.63
N HIS A 97 -18.64 8.04 -18.23
CA HIS A 97 -17.64 7.14 -17.63
C HIS A 97 -16.30 7.86 -17.43
N LYS A 98 -15.84 8.59 -18.45
CA LYS A 98 -14.62 9.40 -18.38
C LYS A 98 -14.70 10.45 -17.27
N GLU A 99 -15.81 11.19 -17.18
CA GLU A 99 -16.04 12.20 -16.13
C GLU A 99 -15.98 11.59 -14.72
N VAL A 100 -16.56 10.40 -14.53
CA VAL A 100 -16.55 9.70 -13.23
C VAL A 100 -15.13 9.28 -12.83
N ILE A 101 -14.34 8.76 -13.79
CA ILE A 101 -12.94 8.40 -13.54
C ILE A 101 -12.12 9.64 -13.17
N GLU A 102 -12.23 10.72 -13.95
CA GLU A 102 -11.51 11.97 -13.68
C GLU A 102 -11.85 12.53 -12.29
N LYS A 103 -13.11 12.50 -11.88
CA LYS A 103 -13.52 12.90 -10.52
C LYS A 103 -12.93 12.01 -9.44
N ALA A 104 -12.88 10.70 -9.67
CA ALA A 104 -12.29 9.76 -8.73
C ALA A 104 -10.78 9.98 -8.59
N GLU A 105 -10.06 10.11 -9.71
CA GLU A 105 -8.62 10.42 -9.75
C GLU A 105 -8.31 11.73 -9.06
N TYR A 106 -9.09 12.79 -9.33
CA TYR A 106 -8.95 14.08 -8.65
C TYR A 106 -9.10 13.95 -7.13
N LYS A 107 -10.12 13.21 -6.66
CA LYS A 107 -10.33 12.99 -5.23
C LYS A 107 -9.19 12.18 -4.59
N ILE A 108 -8.66 11.19 -5.30
CA ILE A 108 -7.48 10.44 -4.86
C ILE A 108 -6.28 11.38 -4.73
N SER A 109 -6.03 12.25 -5.72
CA SER A 109 -4.95 13.23 -5.66
C SER A 109 -5.09 14.18 -4.46
N GLN A 110 -6.30 14.67 -4.17
CA GLN A 110 -6.56 15.49 -2.98
C GLN A 110 -6.16 14.74 -1.69
N ILE A 111 -6.62 13.50 -1.53
CA ILE A 111 -6.32 12.66 -0.37
C ILE A 111 -4.81 12.44 -0.23
N LEU A 112 -4.11 12.11 -1.32
CA LEU A 112 -2.66 11.87 -1.32
C LEU A 112 -1.85 13.14 -1.01
N ASN A 113 -2.37 14.31 -1.39
CA ASN A 113 -1.75 15.60 -1.08
C ASN A 113 -2.10 16.12 0.33
N GLY A 114 -2.98 15.42 1.05
CA GLY A 114 -3.43 15.81 2.40
C GLY A 114 -4.48 16.92 2.41
N ASP A 115 -5.07 17.25 1.26
CA ASP A 115 -6.20 18.18 1.16
C ASP A 115 -7.49 17.47 1.62
N LYS A 116 -8.17 18.03 2.62
CA LYS A 116 -9.43 17.48 3.17
C LYS A 116 -10.62 17.73 2.23
#